data_AF-A0A820I1J7-F1
#
_entry.id   AF-A0A820I1J7-F1
#
_cell.length_a   1.000
_cell.length_b   1.000
_cell.length_c   1.000
_cell.angle_alpha   90.00
_cell.angle_beta   90.00
_cell.angle_gamma   90.00
#
_symmetry.space_group_name_H-M   'P 1'
#
loop_
_entity.id
_entity.type
_entity.pdbx_description
1 polymer ?
#
loop_
_entity_poly.entity_id
_entity_poly.type
_entity_poly.pdbx_seq_one_letter_code
_entity_poly.pdbx_strand_id
1 'polypeptide(L)'
;MIPFTAYLEGWALYTEQLAAEEGFHKSWPSYIGYLDAQLFRSCRLVVDTGIHWKRWSREQAIDYMVVANTCMQKEEVVTEVERYFVYPGQACAYMVGCQVILSLRDKARLALGDKFDLKEFHDAVLLHGSLPLNVLENIIDEYIKTKAQPK
;
A
#
# COMPACT_ATOMS: atom_id res chain seq x y z
N MET A 1 3.10 -11.75 -19.17
CA MET A 1 2.51 -11.73 -17.82
C MET A 1 2.20 -10.28 -17.51
N ILE A 2 0.94 -9.92 -17.30
CA ILE A 2 0.58 -8.54 -16.92
C ILE A 2 0.79 -8.44 -15.39
N PRO A 3 1.73 -7.63 -14.88
CA PRO A 3 1.94 -7.49 -13.45
C PRO A 3 0.76 -6.75 -12.79
N PHE A 4 0.21 -7.27 -11.69
CA PHE A 4 -0.83 -6.57 -10.94
C PHE A 4 -0.20 -5.52 -10.02
N THR A 5 -0.15 -4.26 -10.49
CA THR A 5 0.52 -3.14 -9.79
C THR A 5 0.06 -3.00 -8.34
N ALA A 6 -1.25 -3.06 -8.07
CA ALA A 6 -1.76 -2.89 -6.71
C ALA A 6 -1.29 -4.01 -5.77
N TYR A 7 -1.18 -5.24 -6.26
CA TYR A 7 -0.62 -6.34 -5.47
C TYR A 7 0.87 -6.10 -5.18
N LEU A 8 1.66 -5.81 -6.22
CA LEU A 8 3.12 -5.70 -6.10
C LEU A 8 3.54 -4.50 -5.24
N GLU A 9 3.01 -3.32 -5.57
CA GLU A 9 3.33 -2.08 -4.87
C GLU A 9 2.69 -2.06 -3.47
N GLY A 10 1.49 -2.63 -3.35
CA GLY A 10 0.83 -2.80 -2.06
C GLY A 10 1.61 -3.70 -1.12
N TRP A 11 2.15 -4.82 -1.63
CA TRP A 11 3.04 -5.69 -0.86
C TRP A 11 4.31 -4.97 -0.40
N ALA A 12 4.96 -4.22 -1.29
CA ALA A 12 6.15 -3.46 -0.93
C ALA A 12 5.87 -2.48 0.23
N LEU A 13 4.82 -1.66 0.12
CA LEU A 13 4.43 -0.73 1.19
C LEU A 13 4.01 -1.45 2.48
N TYR A 14 3.32 -2.59 2.35
CA TYR A 14 2.97 -3.42 3.50
C TYR A 14 4.23 -3.88 4.25
N THR A 15 5.27 -4.30 3.52
CA THR A 15 6.54 -4.73 4.13
C THR A 15 7.33 -3.58 4.77
N GLU A 16 7.24 -2.36 4.24
CA GLU A 16 7.82 -1.18 4.90
C GLU A 16 7.16 -0.95 6.28
N GLN A 17 5.84 -1.06 6.34
CA GLN A 17 5.11 -0.98 7.61
C GLN A 17 5.46 -2.15 8.55
N LEU A 18 5.55 -3.38 8.04
CA LEU A 18 5.96 -4.53 8.83
C LEU A 18 7.36 -4.34 9.42
N ALA A 19 8.32 -3.83 8.64
CA ALA A 19 9.67 -3.54 9.14
C ALA A 19 9.65 -2.51 10.28
N ALA A 20 8.77 -1.51 10.19
CA ALA A 20 8.56 -0.54 11.27
C ALA A 20 7.96 -1.20 12.53
N GLU A 21 6.95 -2.07 12.36
CA GLU A 21 6.32 -2.82 13.45
C GLU A 21 7.32 -3.76 14.16
N GLU A 22 8.24 -4.37 13.41
CA GLU A 22 9.29 -5.27 13.92
C GLU A 22 10.54 -4.53 14.46
N GLY A 23 10.50 -3.19 14.51
CA GLY A 23 11.57 -2.39 15.12
C GLY A 23 12.85 -2.23 14.28
N PHE A 24 12.77 -2.34 12.96
CA PHE A 24 13.93 -2.17 12.07
C PHE A 24 14.44 -0.71 12.04
N HIS A 25 13.57 0.26 12.28
CA HIS A 25 13.95 1.68 12.36
C HIS A 25 14.52 2.02 13.74
N LYS A 26 15.84 1.84 13.89
CA LYS A 26 16.56 2.04 15.17
C LYS A 26 16.87 3.51 15.50
N SER A 27 16.61 4.43 14.59
CA SER A 27 16.93 5.86 14.76
C SER A 27 15.78 6.75 14.27
N TRP A 28 15.65 7.92 14.90
CA TRP A 28 14.66 8.93 14.51
C TRP A 28 14.73 9.31 13.03
N PRO A 29 15.92 9.57 12.43
CA PRO A 29 15.99 9.87 11.00
C PRO A 29 15.47 8.73 10.12
N SER A 30 15.76 7.47 10.47
CA SER A 30 15.27 6.32 9.72
C SER A 30 13.75 6.19 9.79
N TYR A 31 13.17 6.40 10.97
CA TYR A 31 11.72 6.36 11.17
C TYR A 31 11.01 7.52 10.47
N ILE A 32 11.58 8.73 10.50
CA ILE A 32 11.06 9.88 9.75
C ILE A 32 11.06 9.60 8.25
N GLY A 33 12.11 8.97 7.71
CA GLY A 33 12.16 8.59 6.30
C GLY A 33 11.04 7.61 5.91
N TYR A 34 10.74 6.64 6.78
CA TYR A 34 9.57 5.76 6.61
C TYR A 34 8.25 6.55 6.61
N LEU A 35 8.06 7.46 7.55
CA LEU A 35 6.85 8.27 7.64
C LEU A 35 6.68 9.18 6.42
N ASP A 36 7.74 9.80 5.93
CA ASP A 36 7.73 10.61 4.71
C ASP A 36 7.40 9.76 3.48
N ALA A 37 7.97 8.55 3.39
CA ALA A 37 7.63 7.61 2.33
C ALA A 37 6.15 7.22 2.33
N GLN A 38 5.57 6.93 3.50
CA GLN A 38 4.15 6.63 3.67
C GLN A 38 3.26 7.82 3.32
N LEU A 39 3.66 9.02 3.72
CA LEU A 39 2.94 10.26 3.47
C LEU A 39 2.90 10.58 1.98
N PHE A 40 4.02 10.43 1.28
CA PHE A 40 4.08 10.58 -0.17
C PHE A 40 3.10 9.66 -0.90
N ARG A 41 3.05 8.36 -0.57
CA ARG A 41 2.09 7.44 -1.21
C ARG A 41 0.65 7.68 -0.76
N SER A 42 0.43 8.31 0.39
CA SER A 42 -0.91 8.79 0.81
C SER A 42 -1.34 9.99 -0.04
N CYS A 43 -0.44 10.95 -0.27
CA CYS A 43 -0.71 12.10 -1.14
C CYS A 43 -1.04 11.68 -2.58
N ARG A 44 -0.45 10.59 -3.08
CA ARG A 44 -0.81 10.02 -4.40
C ARG A 44 -2.30 9.69 -4.54
N LEU A 45 -2.96 9.17 -3.50
CA LEU A 45 -4.41 8.93 -3.52
C LEU A 45 -5.19 10.23 -3.72
N VAL A 46 -4.81 11.27 -2.97
CA VAL A 46 -5.49 12.57 -2.99
C VAL A 46 -5.28 13.25 -4.33
N VAL A 47 -4.05 13.26 -4.84
CA VAL A 47 -3.69 13.99 -6.06
C VAL A 47 -4.24 13.30 -7.30
N ASP A 48 -4.12 11.97 -7.42
CA ASP A 48 -4.63 11.24 -8.58
C ASP A 48 -6.17 11.35 -8.67
N THR A 49 -6.89 11.16 -7.55
CA THR A 49 -8.35 11.40 -7.52
C THR A 49 -8.71 12.88 -7.62
N GLY A 50 -7.84 13.77 -7.13
CA GLY A 50 -7.94 15.22 -7.30
C GLY A 50 -7.98 15.60 -8.78
N ILE A 51 -7.01 15.12 -9.55
CA ILE A 51 -6.90 15.34 -10.99
C ILE A 51 -8.08 14.70 -11.72
N HIS A 52 -8.27 13.38 -11.56
CA HIS A 52 -9.13 12.59 -12.45
C HIS A 52 -10.61 12.59 -12.07
N TRP A 53 -10.95 12.88 -10.81
CA TRP A 53 -12.34 12.95 -10.34
C TRP A 53 -12.76 14.35 -9.92
N LYS A 54 -11.92 15.05 -9.14
CA LYS A 54 -12.21 16.41 -8.65
C LYS A 54 -11.82 17.51 -9.64
N ARG A 55 -11.22 17.16 -10.78
CA ARG A 55 -10.82 18.07 -11.88
C ARG A 55 -9.82 19.15 -11.43
N TRP A 56 -8.89 18.79 -10.55
CA TRP A 56 -7.79 19.68 -10.17
C TRP A 56 -6.91 20.01 -11.38
N SER A 57 -6.42 21.24 -11.43
CA SER A 57 -5.38 21.62 -12.39
C SER A 57 -4.03 21.00 -12.01
N ARG A 58 -3.09 21.03 -12.95
CA ARG A 58 -1.70 20.62 -12.72
C ARG A 58 -1.09 21.39 -11.55
N GLU A 59 -1.32 22.70 -11.51
CA GLU A 59 -0.78 23.58 -10.47
C GLU A 59 -1.40 23.26 -9.10
N GLN A 60 -2.71 23.02 -9.02
CA GLN A 60 -3.35 22.60 -7.76
C GLN A 60 -2.78 21.27 -7.24
N ALA A 61 -2.50 20.32 -8.13
CA ALA A 61 -1.88 19.05 -7.77
C ALA A 61 -0.43 19.21 -7.29
N ILE A 62 0.38 20.03 -7.97
CA ILE A 62 1.76 20.35 -7.55
C ILE A 62 1.75 21.06 -6.20
N ASP A 63 0.92 22.11 -6.07
CA ASP A 63 0.83 22.90 -4.84
C ASP A 63 0.40 22.01 -3.67
N TYR A 64 -0.53 21.07 -3.88
CA TYR A 64 -0.88 20.11 -2.84
C TYR A 64 0.34 19.28 -2.40
N MET A 65 1.13 18.73 -3.32
CA MET A 65 2.28 17.89 -2.93
C MET A 65 3.47 18.68 -2.34
N VAL A 66 3.70 19.92 -2.80
CA VAL A 66 4.77 20.80 -2.30
C VAL A 66 4.38 21.43 -0.96
N VAL A 67 3.15 21.94 -0.84
CA VAL A 67 2.67 22.63 0.37
C VAL A 67 2.21 21.63 1.42
N ALA A 68 1.60 20.51 1.01
CA ALA A 68 1.00 19.52 1.90
C ALA A 68 1.87 18.25 2.04
N ASN A 69 3.08 18.42 2.58
CA ASN A 69 3.69 17.39 3.45
C ASN A 69 4.58 16.31 2.79
N THR A 70 5.46 16.61 1.83
CA THR A 70 6.52 15.65 1.46
C THR A 70 7.90 16.31 1.49
N CYS A 71 8.95 15.54 1.79
CA CYS A 71 10.34 16.02 1.74
C CYS A 71 10.92 16.09 0.32
N MET A 72 10.08 15.99 -0.72
CA MET A 72 10.50 15.99 -2.12
C MET A 72 10.84 17.38 -2.64
N GLN A 73 11.78 17.44 -3.59
CA GLN A 73 12.07 18.69 -4.29
C GLN A 73 10.94 19.01 -5.28
N LYS A 74 10.72 20.31 -5.52
CA LYS A 74 9.61 20.77 -6.38
C LYS A 74 9.69 20.17 -7.79
N GLU A 75 10.88 20.02 -8.33
CA GLU A 75 11.14 19.46 -9.66
C GLU A 75 10.74 17.98 -9.74
N GLU A 76 10.96 17.23 -8.67
CA GLU A 76 10.54 15.82 -8.55
C GLU A 76 9.02 15.73 -8.45
N VAL A 77 8.39 16.61 -7.66
CA VAL A 77 6.93 16.69 -7.54
C VAL A 77 6.28 16.99 -8.89
N VAL A 78 6.83 17.95 -9.65
CA VAL A 78 6.33 18.27 -11.00
C VAL A 78 6.34 17.03 -11.90
N THR A 79 7.46 16.31 -11.91
CA THR A 79 7.62 15.09 -12.71
C THR A 79 6.60 14.02 -12.32
N GLU A 80 6.37 13.84 -11.02
CA GLU A 80 5.38 12.88 -10.50
C GLU A 80 3.95 13.29 -10.84
N VAL A 81 3.58 14.55 -10.66
CA VAL A 81 2.23 15.04 -10.99
C VAL A 81 1.95 14.86 -12.48
N GLU A 82 2.88 15.23 -13.35
CA GLU A 82 2.74 15.04 -14.79
C GLU A 82 2.58 13.56 -15.18
N ARG A 83 3.27 12.66 -14.49
CA ARG A 83 3.08 11.21 -14.63
C ARG A 83 1.65 10.79 -14.27
N TYR A 84 1.06 11.38 -13.23
CA TYR A 84 -0.31 11.04 -12.80
C TYR A 84 -1.36 11.47 -13.84
N PHE A 85 -1.13 12.57 -14.57
CA PHE A 85 -2.01 12.99 -15.66
C PHE A 85 -2.07 11.97 -16.82
N VAL A 86 -0.94 11.34 -17.14
CA VAL A 86 -0.84 10.40 -18.28
C VAL A 86 -1.06 8.94 -17.90
N TYR A 87 -1.07 8.61 -16.60
CA TYR A 87 -1.28 7.24 -16.11
C TYR A 87 -2.31 7.18 -14.97
N PRO A 88 -3.60 7.41 -15.26
CA PRO A 88 -4.65 7.53 -14.24
C PRO A 88 -4.79 6.26 -13.40
N GLY A 89 -4.89 6.43 -12.07
CA GLY A 89 -5.13 5.34 -11.12
C GLY A 89 -3.89 4.53 -10.73
N GLN A 90 -2.78 4.62 -11.47
CA GLN A 90 -1.56 3.88 -11.14
C GLN A 90 -0.97 4.34 -9.79
N ALA A 91 -1.00 5.64 -9.52
CA ALA A 91 -0.49 6.21 -8.28
C ALA A 91 -1.30 5.75 -7.06
N CYS A 92 -2.60 5.49 -7.23
CA CYS A 92 -3.47 4.96 -6.19
C CYS A 92 -3.16 3.50 -5.82
N ALA A 93 -2.64 2.72 -6.76
CA ALA A 93 -2.44 1.28 -6.61
C ALA A 93 -1.56 0.91 -5.40
N TYR A 94 -0.55 1.73 -5.09
CA TYR A 94 0.36 1.55 -3.95
C TYR A 94 -0.41 1.46 -2.63
N MET A 95 -1.11 2.55 -2.27
CA MET A 95 -1.76 2.63 -0.97
C MET A 95 -3.03 1.80 -0.92
N VAL A 96 -3.79 1.69 -2.01
CA VAL A 96 -4.95 0.78 -2.07
C VAL A 96 -4.52 -0.66 -1.83
N GLY A 97 -3.46 -1.12 -2.49
CA GLY A 97 -2.91 -2.46 -2.30
C GLY A 97 -2.47 -2.72 -0.86
N CYS A 98 -1.71 -1.78 -0.28
CA CYS A 98 -1.23 -1.89 1.10
C CYS A 98 -2.41 -1.97 2.09
N GLN A 99 -3.40 -1.08 1.96
CA GLN A 99 -4.58 -1.08 2.82
C GLN A 99 -5.39 -2.37 2.73
N VAL A 100 -5.53 -2.94 1.53
CA VAL A 100 -6.19 -4.24 1.36
C VAL A 100 -5.42 -5.34 2.09
N ILE A 101 -4.09 -5.43 1.91
CA ILE A 101 -3.27 -6.46 2.58
C ILE A 101 -3.33 -6.31 4.10
N LEU A 102 -3.27 -5.07 4.63
CA LEU A 102 -3.43 -4.79 6.06
C LEU A 102 -4.82 -5.22 6.56
N SER A 103 -5.88 -4.87 5.84
CA SER A 103 -7.24 -5.28 6.17
C SER A 103 -7.41 -6.80 6.18
N LEU A 104 -6.77 -7.52 5.25
CA LEU A 104 -6.79 -8.98 5.20
C LEU A 104 -5.99 -9.59 6.36
N ARG A 105 -4.85 -8.99 6.74
CA ARG A 105 -4.09 -9.39 7.92
C ARG A 105 -4.92 -9.24 9.20
N ASP A 106 -5.60 -8.11 9.35
CA ASP A 106 -6.48 -7.87 10.50
C ASP A 106 -7.68 -8.81 10.52
N LYS A 107 -8.29 -9.08 9.36
CA LYS A 107 -9.36 -10.09 9.21
C LYS A 107 -8.88 -11.46 9.68
N ALA A 108 -7.71 -11.92 9.22
CA ALA A 108 -7.13 -13.20 9.62
C ALA A 108 -6.79 -13.25 11.11
N ARG A 109 -6.17 -12.19 11.65
CA ARG A 109 -5.84 -12.08 13.08
C ARG A 109 -7.07 -12.15 13.96
N LEU A 110 -8.14 -11.44 13.60
CA LEU A 110 -9.41 -11.45 14.34
C LEU A 110 -10.11 -12.82 14.28
N ALA A 111 -10.11 -13.46 13.11
CA ALA A 111 -10.79 -14.74 12.91
C ALA A 111 -10.07 -15.93 13.57
N LEU A 112 -8.72 -15.91 13.59
CA LEU A 112 -7.92 -17.04 14.08
C LEU A 112 -7.49 -16.89 15.55
N GLY A 113 -7.47 -15.68 16.10
CA GLY A 113 -7.03 -15.43 17.48
C GLY A 113 -5.64 -16.02 17.74
N ASP A 114 -5.52 -16.86 18.75
CA ASP A 114 -4.25 -17.53 19.11
C ASP A 114 -3.72 -18.48 18.04
N LYS A 115 -4.55 -18.87 17.06
CA LYS A 115 -4.11 -19.68 15.91
C LYS A 115 -3.48 -18.85 14.79
N PHE A 116 -3.50 -17.52 14.88
CA PHE A 116 -2.92 -16.65 13.87
C PHE A 116 -1.39 -16.75 13.90
N ASP A 117 -0.80 -17.07 12.75
CA ASP A 117 0.65 -17.03 12.54
C ASP A 117 0.96 -16.10 11.36
N LEU A 118 1.84 -15.13 11.60
CA LEU A 118 2.18 -14.11 10.61
C LEU A 118 2.94 -14.69 9.41
N LYS A 119 3.78 -15.72 9.62
CA LYS A 119 4.54 -16.35 8.54
C LYS A 119 3.60 -17.14 7.63
N GLU A 120 2.66 -17.87 8.22
CA GLU A 120 1.64 -18.59 7.43
C GLU A 120 0.72 -17.64 6.66
N PHE A 121 0.39 -16.48 7.23
CA PHE A 121 -0.31 -15.43 6.51
C PHE A 121 0.52 -14.93 5.31
N HIS A 122 1.82 -14.69 5.48
CA HIS A 122 2.71 -14.28 4.37
C HIS A 122 2.83 -15.37 3.30
N ASP A 123 2.90 -16.64 3.67
CA ASP A 123 2.87 -17.76 2.72
C ASP A 123 1.57 -17.74 1.89
N ALA A 124 0.43 -17.54 2.54
CA ALA A 124 -0.86 -17.43 1.85
C ALA A 124 -0.93 -16.24 0.89
N VAL A 125 -0.26 -15.13 1.20
CA VAL A 125 -0.17 -13.98 0.29
C VAL A 125 0.76 -14.27 -0.90
N LEU A 126 1.96 -14.80 -0.63
CA LEU A 126 3.07 -14.81 -1.60
C LEU A 126 3.14 -16.02 -2.53
N LEU A 127 2.76 -17.21 -2.06
CA LEU A 127 3.02 -18.47 -2.78
C LEU A 127 2.23 -18.61 -4.09
N HIS A 128 1.22 -17.76 -4.30
CA HIS A 128 0.40 -17.75 -5.52
C HIS A 128 0.91 -16.76 -6.59
N GLY A 129 1.99 -16.01 -6.32
CA GLY A 129 2.54 -15.02 -7.23
C GLY A 129 1.75 -13.72 -7.25
N SER A 130 1.83 -12.95 -8.33
CA SER A 130 1.07 -11.69 -8.48
C SER A 130 -0.34 -11.98 -9.00
N LEU A 131 -1.37 -11.49 -8.29
CA LEU A 131 -2.78 -11.70 -8.60
C LEU A 131 -3.64 -10.46 -8.31
N PRO A 132 -4.87 -10.36 -8.84
CA PRO A 132 -5.82 -9.33 -8.46
C PRO A 132 -6.12 -9.36 -6.96
N LEU A 133 -6.35 -8.19 -6.35
CA LEU A 133 -6.61 -8.09 -4.90
C LEU A 133 -7.89 -8.84 -4.44
N ASN A 134 -8.91 -8.93 -5.29
CA ASN A 134 -10.12 -9.70 -4.98
C ASN A 134 -9.87 -11.22 -5.00
N VAL A 135 -8.91 -11.70 -5.80
CA VAL A 135 -8.48 -13.10 -5.76
C VAL A 135 -7.67 -13.36 -4.50
N LEU A 136 -6.82 -12.40 -4.09
CA LEU A 136 -6.07 -12.47 -2.83
C LEU A 136 -7.01 -12.58 -1.63
N GLU A 137 -8.09 -11.79 -1.60
CA GLU A 137 -9.11 -11.88 -0.56
C GLU A 137 -9.71 -13.29 -0.45
N ASN A 138 -10.06 -13.92 -1.58
CA ASN A 138 -10.57 -15.30 -1.59
C ASN A 138 -9.55 -16.31 -1.03
N ILE A 139 -8.26 -16.13 -1.34
CA ILE A 139 -7.18 -16.99 -0.84
C ILE A 139 -7.06 -16.85 0.68
N ILE A 140 -7.10 -15.62 1.20
CA ILE A 140 -7.05 -15.38 2.65
C ILE A 140 -8.28 -15.95 3.35
N ASP A 141 -9.46 -15.86 2.74
CA ASP A 141 -10.68 -16.47 3.29
C ASP A 141 -10.59 -17.98 3.37
N GLU A 142 -9.98 -18.64 2.37
CA GLU A 142 -9.75 -20.08 2.39
C GLU A 142 -8.68 -20.50 3.40
N TYR A 143 -7.61 -19.71 3.53
CA TYR A 143 -6.59 -19.87 4.57
C TYR A 143 -7.23 -19.82 5.97
N ILE A 144 -8.08 -18.82 6.24
CA ILE A 144 -8.79 -18.68 7.52
C ILE A 144 -9.69 -19.89 7.78
N LYS A 145 -10.50 -20.30 6.79
CA LYS A 145 -11.39 -21.46 6.92
C LYS A 145 -10.61 -22.74 7.25
N THR A 146 -9.52 -22.98 6.54
CA THR A 146 -8.68 -24.17 6.73
C THR A 146 -8.05 -24.20 8.11
N LYS A 147 -7.57 -23.06 8.60
CA LYS A 147 -6.91 -22.96 9.93
C LYS A 147 -7.89 -22.95 11.11
N ALA A 148 -9.11 -22.45 10.89
CA ALA A 148 -10.14 -22.42 11.92
C ALA A 148 -10.66 -23.82 12.28
N GLN A 149 -10.68 -24.75 11.33
CA GLN A 149 -11.18 -26.12 11.55
C GLN A 149 -10.40 -26.84 12.67
N PRO A 150 -11.09 -27.58 13.56
CA PRO A 150 -10.42 -28.45 14.52
C PRO A 150 -9.69 -29.56 13.76
N LYS A 151 -8.48 -29.90 14.21
CA LYS A 151 -7.75 -31.09 13.74
C LYS A 151 -8.49 -32.36 14.15
#